data_AF-A0A953ZZ81-F1
#
_entry.id   AF-A0A953ZZ81-F1
#
_cell.length_a   1.000
_cell.length_b   1.000
_cell.length_c   1.000
_cell.angle_alpha   90.00
_cell.angle_beta   90.00
_cell.angle_gamma   90.00
#
_symmetry.space_group_name_H-M   'P 1'
#
loop_
_entity.id
_entity.type
_entity.pdbx_description
1 polymer ?
#
loop_
_entity_poly.entity_id
_entity_poly.type
_entity_poly.pdbx_seq_one_letter_code
_entity_poly.pdbx_strand_id
1 'polypeptide(L)'
;MERRADVAYVRRLAHDTLQRSPTQRETRSSVGMPLEAVAGHFVRLRETYEQWLEEELYYYLLLDRFRPRTDAIAELPERLRRGRADVRSAAAEILLSTGFSLRNPGNDTFVTVVFEQFLGIEVQRNVKLLEAAKTMYDGKLSRIFDERGDSQSDVVKIALAQPGYLDLFVRRMEQRHLGEPLPDDEHTAAVTHLTEHSRDLRGLIRSWLVSSRYASADRRPRTKTDHQFIRSLFVDLLGRR
;
A
#
# COMPACT_ATOMS: atom_id res chain seq x y z
N MET A 1 -0.65 26.26 19.08
CA MET A 1 0.16 26.95 18.05
C MET A 1 0.19 26.04 16.82
N GLU A 2 -0.29 26.51 15.67
CA GLU A 2 -0.33 25.70 14.44
C GLU A 2 1.10 25.44 13.94
N ARG A 3 1.48 24.17 13.75
CA ARG A 3 2.81 23.82 13.24
C ARG A 3 2.89 24.16 11.75
N ARG A 4 4.02 24.74 11.34
CA ARG A 4 4.30 25.11 9.94
C ARG A 4 5.39 24.24 9.35
N ALA A 5 5.29 23.96 8.06
CA ALA A 5 6.24 23.12 7.35
C ALA A 5 7.57 23.85 7.19
N ASP A 6 8.66 23.19 7.59
CA ASP A 6 10.03 23.59 7.23
C ASP A 6 10.53 22.75 6.04
N VAL A 7 11.73 23.07 5.54
CA VAL A 7 12.32 22.35 4.40
C VAL A 7 12.51 20.86 4.69
N ALA A 8 12.87 20.51 5.92
CA ALA A 8 13.09 19.12 6.32
C ALA A 8 11.80 18.31 6.28
N TYR A 9 10.70 18.88 6.78
CA TYR A 9 9.37 18.29 6.70
C TYR A 9 8.95 18.06 5.25
N VAL A 10 9.07 19.06 4.37
CA VAL A 10 8.68 18.93 2.95
C VAL A 10 9.52 17.86 2.25
N ARG A 11 10.84 17.82 2.50
CA ARG A 11 11.72 16.80 1.92
C ARG A 11 11.32 15.40 2.37
N ARG A 12 11.09 15.21 3.67
CA ARG A 12 10.68 13.91 4.21
C ARG A 12 9.33 13.48 3.64
N LEU A 13 8.35 14.39 3.63
CA LEU A 13 7.04 14.16 3.03
C LEU A 13 7.13 13.72 1.57
N ALA A 14 7.96 14.38 0.76
CA ALA A 14 8.17 14.01 -0.63
C ALA A 14 8.83 12.62 -0.77
N HIS A 15 9.76 12.25 0.10
CA HIS A 15 10.33 10.90 0.07
C HIS A 15 9.31 9.83 0.47
N ASP A 16 8.56 10.04 1.55
CA ASP A 16 7.62 9.03 2.06
C ASP A 16 6.35 8.91 1.20
N THR A 17 6.02 9.92 0.38
CA THR A 17 4.80 9.90 -0.46
C THR A 17 5.09 9.83 -1.95
N LEU A 18 6.17 10.43 -2.45
CA LEU A 18 6.51 10.51 -3.87
C LEU A 18 7.78 9.71 -4.22
N GLN A 19 8.47 9.16 -3.22
CA GLN A 19 9.71 8.39 -3.41
C GLN A 19 10.81 9.19 -4.13
N ARG A 20 10.83 10.52 -3.97
CA ARG A 20 11.81 11.43 -4.59
C ARG A 20 12.00 12.72 -3.79
N SER A 21 13.07 13.47 -4.10
CA SER A 21 13.23 14.84 -3.61
C SER A 21 12.04 15.71 -4.05
N PRO A 22 11.63 16.71 -3.23
CA PRO A 22 10.67 17.71 -3.68
C PRO A 22 11.33 18.61 -4.73
N THR A 23 10.56 19.04 -5.73
CA THR A 23 11.01 20.08 -6.66
C THR A 23 11.24 21.40 -5.91
N GLN A 24 12.01 22.32 -6.51
CA GLN A 24 12.15 23.67 -5.95
C GLN A 24 10.80 24.39 -5.82
N ARG A 25 9.88 24.18 -6.78
CA ARG A 25 8.54 24.76 -6.75
C ARG A 25 7.74 24.22 -5.57
N GLU A 26 7.69 22.90 -5.40
CA GLU A 26 7.00 22.24 -4.28
C GLU A 26 7.56 22.70 -2.93
N THR A 27 8.89 22.87 -2.84
CA THR A 27 9.54 23.39 -1.62
C THR A 27 9.11 24.83 -1.34
N ARG A 28 9.24 25.74 -2.31
CA ARG A 28 8.90 27.17 -2.14
C ARG A 28 7.42 27.37 -1.83
N SER A 29 6.53 26.58 -2.44
CA SER A 29 5.10 26.70 -2.20
C SER A 29 4.65 26.12 -0.87
N SER A 30 5.43 25.23 -0.25
CA SER A 30 5.01 24.51 0.97
C SER A 30 5.64 25.05 2.25
N VAL A 31 6.88 25.55 2.19
CA VAL A 31 7.57 26.06 3.38
C VAL A 31 6.80 27.24 3.99
N GLY A 32 6.58 27.19 5.29
CA GLY A 32 5.82 28.19 6.04
C GLY A 32 4.30 27.97 6.01
N MET A 33 3.77 27.05 5.19
CA MET A 33 2.34 26.69 5.24
C MET A 33 2.03 25.78 6.45
N PRO A 34 0.77 25.72 6.91
CA PRO A 34 0.34 24.71 7.88
C PRO A 34 0.66 23.28 7.44
N LEU A 35 1.12 22.43 8.37
CA LEU A 35 1.43 21.02 8.07
C LEU A 35 0.24 20.31 7.41
N GLU A 36 -0.97 20.58 7.91
CA GLU A 36 -2.22 20.02 7.42
C GLU A 36 -2.44 20.29 5.91
N ALA A 37 -2.17 21.52 5.49
CA ALA A 37 -2.33 21.94 4.11
C ALA A 37 -1.29 21.27 3.20
N VAL A 38 -0.04 21.17 3.68
CA VAL A 38 1.05 20.55 2.92
C VAL A 38 0.84 19.05 2.79
N ALA A 39 0.61 18.33 3.90
CA ALA A 39 0.30 16.90 3.88
C ALA A 39 -0.92 16.62 3.00
N GLY A 40 -2.00 17.39 3.19
CA GLY A 40 -3.23 17.30 2.39
C GLY A 40 -3.00 17.53 0.89
N HIS A 41 -2.05 18.38 0.50
CA HIS A 41 -1.68 18.57 -0.89
C HIS A 41 -0.96 17.34 -1.46
N PHE A 42 0.08 16.85 -0.77
CA PHE A 42 0.90 15.73 -1.25
C PHE A 42 0.07 14.45 -1.41
N VAL A 43 -0.75 14.08 -0.41
CA VAL A 43 -1.59 12.88 -0.51
C VAL A 43 -2.71 12.97 -1.56
N ARG A 44 -2.92 14.13 -2.18
CA ARG A 44 -3.87 14.30 -3.29
C ARG A 44 -3.21 14.20 -4.66
N LEU A 45 -1.88 14.14 -4.72
CA LEU A 45 -1.14 13.96 -5.96
C LEU A 45 -1.36 12.55 -6.49
N ARG A 46 -1.55 12.43 -7.81
CA ARG A 46 -1.64 11.13 -8.47
C ARG A 46 -0.38 10.30 -8.28
N GLU A 47 0.78 10.96 -8.31
CA GLU A 47 2.09 10.35 -8.12
C GLU A 47 2.19 9.57 -6.80
N THR A 48 1.52 10.01 -5.71
CA THR A 48 1.49 9.26 -4.45
C THR A 48 0.89 7.87 -4.60
N TYR A 49 -0.17 7.75 -5.38
CA TYR A 49 -0.84 6.47 -5.59
C TYR A 49 -0.16 5.63 -6.67
N GLU A 50 0.56 6.27 -7.60
CA GLU A 50 1.45 5.56 -8.52
C GLU A 50 2.59 4.92 -7.74
N GLN A 51 3.22 5.65 -6.81
CA GLN A 51 4.27 5.08 -5.95
C GLN A 51 3.73 3.99 -5.03
N TRP A 52 2.55 4.17 -4.44
CA TRP A 52 1.89 3.10 -3.71
C TRP A 52 1.76 1.83 -4.56
N LEU A 53 1.28 1.95 -5.80
CA LEU A 53 1.13 0.81 -6.71
C LEU A 53 2.47 0.16 -7.03
N GLU A 54 3.51 0.94 -7.35
CA GLU A 54 4.87 0.41 -7.58
C GLU A 54 5.37 -0.41 -6.40
N GLU A 55 5.18 0.09 -5.19
CA GLU A 55 5.62 -0.59 -3.97
C GLU A 55 4.81 -1.84 -3.68
N GLU A 56 3.50 -1.85 -3.94
CA GLU A 56 2.70 -3.08 -3.86
C GLU A 56 3.19 -4.11 -4.87
N LEU A 57 3.40 -3.72 -6.13
CA LEU A 57 3.93 -4.63 -7.16
C LEU A 57 5.33 -5.15 -6.80
N TYR A 58 6.18 -4.31 -6.21
CA TYR A 58 7.49 -4.74 -5.70
C TYR A 58 7.37 -5.74 -4.57
N TYR A 59 6.51 -5.47 -3.58
CA TYR A 59 6.28 -6.36 -2.42
C TYR A 59 5.79 -7.74 -2.87
N TYR A 60 4.93 -7.79 -3.88
CA TYR A 60 4.42 -9.05 -4.45
C TYR A 60 5.33 -9.66 -5.54
N LEU A 61 6.52 -9.10 -5.75
CA LEU A 61 7.49 -9.54 -6.78
C LEU A 61 6.89 -9.59 -8.20
N LEU A 62 5.96 -8.68 -8.50
CA LEU A 62 5.31 -8.52 -9.80
C LEU A 62 6.06 -7.50 -10.66
N LEU A 63 7.33 -7.83 -10.93
CA LEU A 63 8.25 -7.01 -11.71
C LEU A 63 8.47 -7.58 -13.11
N ASP A 64 9.07 -6.79 -14.00
CA ASP A 64 9.46 -7.17 -15.36
C ASP A 64 8.35 -7.88 -16.16
N ARG A 65 8.51 -9.18 -16.41
CA ARG A 65 7.58 -10.01 -17.18
C ARG A 65 6.29 -10.35 -16.42
N PHE A 66 6.28 -10.24 -15.10
CA PHE A 66 5.12 -10.52 -14.25
C PHE A 66 4.33 -9.26 -13.89
N ARG A 67 4.82 -8.08 -14.30
CA ARG A 67 4.15 -6.82 -14.06
C ARG A 67 2.82 -6.78 -14.81
N PRO A 68 1.68 -6.58 -14.12
CA PRO A 68 0.40 -6.46 -14.80
C PRO A 68 0.31 -5.14 -15.59
N ARG A 69 -0.23 -5.22 -16.80
CA ARG A 69 -0.29 -4.08 -17.76
C ARG A 69 -1.70 -3.81 -18.30
N THR A 70 -2.73 -4.23 -17.59
CA THR A 70 -4.12 -3.96 -17.99
C THR A 70 -4.50 -2.51 -17.71
N ASP A 71 -5.47 -1.98 -18.46
CA ASP A 71 -6.00 -0.63 -18.23
C ASP A 71 -6.54 -0.47 -16.81
N ALA A 72 -7.21 -1.50 -16.29
CA ALA A 72 -7.73 -1.52 -14.92
C ALA A 72 -6.62 -1.23 -13.87
N ILE A 73 -5.46 -1.87 -14.01
CA ILE A 73 -4.30 -1.66 -13.14
C ILE A 73 -3.68 -0.27 -13.35
N ALA A 74 -3.56 0.18 -14.61
CA ALA A 74 -3.02 1.50 -14.92
C ALA A 74 -3.89 2.65 -14.36
N GLU A 75 -5.20 2.42 -14.21
CA GLU A 75 -6.15 3.37 -13.65
C GLU A 75 -6.27 3.34 -12.12
N LEU A 76 -5.78 2.29 -11.45
CA LEU A 76 -5.86 2.14 -10.00
C LEU A 76 -5.38 3.37 -9.22
N PRO A 77 -4.23 4.01 -9.55
CA PRO A 77 -3.79 5.20 -8.85
C PRO A 77 -4.83 6.32 -8.83
N GLU A 78 -5.48 6.57 -9.96
CA GLU A 78 -6.50 7.60 -10.07
C GLU A 78 -7.80 7.22 -9.36
N ARG A 79 -8.18 5.92 -9.39
CA ARG A 79 -9.34 5.41 -8.68
C ARG A 79 -9.17 5.49 -7.16
N LEU A 80 -8.01 5.12 -6.62
CA LEU A 80 -7.68 5.26 -5.20
C LEU A 80 -7.66 6.73 -4.78
N ARG A 81 -6.99 7.59 -5.56
CA ARG A 81 -6.92 9.04 -5.31
C ARG A 81 -8.29 9.71 -5.20
N ARG A 82 -9.25 9.27 -6.03
CA ARG A 82 -10.63 9.78 -6.05
C ARG A 82 -11.55 9.06 -5.05
N GLY A 83 -11.08 8.05 -4.31
CA GLY A 83 -11.92 7.23 -3.44
C GLY A 83 -12.96 6.39 -4.20
N ARG A 84 -12.65 6.01 -5.45
CA ARG A 84 -13.48 5.12 -6.28
C ARG A 84 -13.07 3.65 -6.17
N ALA A 85 -11.90 3.38 -5.62
CA ALA A 85 -11.43 2.06 -5.21
C ALA A 85 -11.04 2.13 -3.73
N ASP A 86 -11.18 1.01 -3.03
CA ASP A 86 -10.59 0.79 -1.72
C ASP A 86 -9.35 -0.11 -1.84
N VAL A 87 -8.62 -0.29 -0.73
CA VAL A 87 -7.38 -1.08 -0.71
C VAL A 87 -7.62 -2.55 -1.02
N ARG A 88 -8.76 -3.12 -0.58
CA ARG A 88 -9.13 -4.51 -0.84
C ARG A 88 -9.41 -4.74 -2.32
N SER A 89 -10.21 -3.88 -2.96
CA SER A 89 -10.49 -3.98 -4.39
C SER A 89 -9.23 -3.79 -5.23
N ALA A 90 -8.37 -2.84 -4.87
CA ALA A 90 -7.09 -2.67 -5.55
C ALA A 90 -6.19 -3.91 -5.41
N ALA A 91 -6.08 -4.50 -4.21
CA ALA A 91 -5.34 -5.74 -4.00
C ALA A 91 -5.93 -6.94 -4.76
N ALA A 92 -7.26 -7.05 -4.81
CA ALA A 92 -7.95 -8.08 -5.59
C ALA A 92 -7.64 -7.97 -7.08
N GLU A 93 -7.62 -6.76 -7.64
CA GLU A 93 -7.26 -6.52 -9.04
C GLU A 93 -5.80 -6.95 -9.33
N ILE A 94 -4.87 -6.68 -8.41
CA ILE A 94 -3.47 -7.13 -8.52
C ILE A 94 -3.39 -8.67 -8.47
N LEU A 95 -4.04 -9.29 -7.47
CA LEU A 95 -4.03 -10.74 -7.24
C LEU A 95 -4.66 -11.55 -8.37
N LEU A 96 -5.69 -10.99 -9.02
CA LEU A 96 -6.41 -11.63 -10.12
C LEU A 96 -5.80 -11.29 -11.49
N SER A 97 -4.70 -10.54 -11.51
CA SER A 97 -4.01 -10.23 -12.75
C SER A 97 -3.29 -11.46 -13.33
N THR A 98 -3.19 -11.52 -14.66
CA THR A 98 -2.42 -12.57 -15.35
C THR A 98 -0.97 -12.63 -14.87
N GLY A 99 -0.38 -11.47 -14.54
CA GLY A 99 0.99 -11.37 -14.04
C GLY A 99 1.19 -12.13 -12.72
N PHE A 100 0.23 -12.01 -11.81
CA PHE A 100 0.27 -12.74 -10.53
C PHE A 100 0.13 -14.25 -10.74
N SER A 101 -0.82 -14.70 -11.58
CA SER A 101 -0.98 -16.12 -11.90
C SER A 101 0.25 -16.72 -12.60
N LEU A 102 0.91 -15.97 -13.49
CA LEU A 102 2.15 -16.40 -14.13
C LEU A 102 3.32 -16.49 -13.15
N ARG A 103 3.38 -15.59 -12.15
CA ARG A 103 4.41 -15.59 -11.11
C ARG A 103 4.23 -16.74 -10.12
N ASN A 104 2.98 -17.12 -9.88
CA ASN A 104 2.58 -18.11 -8.87
C ASN A 104 1.78 -19.24 -9.54
N PRO A 105 2.43 -20.09 -10.36
CA PRO A 105 1.73 -21.08 -11.16
C PRO A 105 1.20 -22.24 -10.31
N GLY A 106 -0.04 -22.65 -10.61
CA GLY A 106 -0.69 -23.78 -9.94
C GLY A 106 -1.38 -23.40 -8.62
N ASN A 107 -2.35 -24.23 -8.22
CA ASN A 107 -3.20 -23.97 -7.06
C ASN A 107 -2.41 -23.86 -5.74
N ASP A 108 -1.42 -24.74 -5.55
CA ASP A 108 -0.64 -24.84 -4.32
C ASP A 108 0.21 -23.57 -4.08
N THR A 109 0.96 -23.14 -5.09
CA THR A 109 1.76 -21.91 -5.01
C THR A 109 0.89 -20.67 -4.94
N PHE A 110 -0.17 -20.58 -5.75
CA PHE A 110 -1.09 -19.44 -5.72
C PHE A 110 -1.72 -19.26 -4.33
N VAL A 111 -2.34 -20.31 -3.78
CA VAL A 111 -3.02 -20.27 -2.49
C VAL A 111 -2.03 -19.96 -1.36
N THR A 112 -0.85 -20.59 -1.39
CA THR A 112 0.20 -20.35 -0.40
C THR A 112 0.60 -18.88 -0.38
N VAL A 113 0.87 -18.29 -1.54
CA VAL A 113 1.25 -16.87 -1.63
C VAL A 113 0.12 -15.95 -1.19
N VAL A 114 -1.14 -16.23 -1.54
CA VAL A 114 -2.28 -15.42 -1.09
C VAL A 114 -2.38 -15.43 0.43
N PHE A 115 -2.31 -16.59 1.09
CA PHE A 115 -2.45 -16.63 2.56
C PHE A 115 -1.21 -16.12 3.28
N GLU A 116 -0.01 -16.41 2.79
CA GLU A 116 1.21 -15.99 3.48
C GLU A 116 1.49 -14.49 3.28
N GLN A 117 1.41 -13.98 2.04
CA GLN A 117 1.78 -12.60 1.75
C GLN A 117 0.65 -11.59 1.95
N PHE A 118 -0.62 -12.02 1.90
CA PHE A 118 -1.75 -11.10 2.09
C PHE A 118 -2.45 -11.29 3.43
N LEU A 119 -2.37 -12.47 4.05
CA LEU A 119 -2.96 -12.70 5.39
C LEU A 119 -1.94 -12.89 6.51
N GLY A 120 -0.66 -13.06 6.20
CA GLY A 120 0.36 -13.34 7.21
C GLY A 120 0.17 -14.70 7.89
N ILE A 121 -0.54 -15.64 7.26
CA ILE A 121 -0.80 -16.97 7.80
C ILE A 121 0.16 -17.96 7.18
N GLU A 122 0.88 -18.71 8.01
CA GLU A 122 1.68 -19.87 7.58
C GLU A 122 0.74 -21.05 7.23
N VAL A 123 0.18 -21.02 6.01
CA VAL A 123 -0.88 -21.96 5.60
C VAL A 123 -0.42 -23.42 5.61
N GLN A 124 0.87 -23.67 5.44
CA GLN A 124 1.45 -25.02 5.49
C GLN A 124 1.22 -25.71 6.84
N ARG A 125 0.99 -24.95 7.92
CA ARG A 125 0.60 -25.50 9.24
C ARG A 125 -0.89 -25.86 9.34
N ASN A 126 -1.71 -25.42 8.38
CA ASN A 126 -3.13 -25.69 8.30
C ASN A 126 -3.50 -26.40 6.99
N VAL A 127 -3.07 -27.65 6.88
CA VAL A 127 -3.24 -28.48 5.67
C VAL A 127 -4.71 -28.57 5.22
N LYS A 128 -5.66 -28.63 6.16
CA LYS A 128 -7.09 -28.66 5.81
C LYS A 128 -7.54 -27.39 5.10
N LEU A 129 -7.12 -26.24 5.59
CA LEU A 129 -7.41 -24.94 4.97
C LEU A 129 -6.75 -24.84 3.59
N LEU A 130 -5.49 -25.29 3.46
CA LEU A 130 -4.76 -25.32 2.18
C LEU A 130 -5.49 -26.16 1.13
N GLU A 131 -5.84 -27.40 1.45
CA GLU A 131 -6.52 -28.31 0.53
C GLU A 131 -7.93 -27.82 0.16
N ALA A 132 -8.65 -27.22 1.12
CA ALA A 132 -9.94 -26.60 0.85
C ALA A 132 -9.82 -25.41 -0.11
N ALA A 133 -8.80 -24.57 0.05
CA ALA A 133 -8.54 -23.43 -0.82
C ALA A 133 -8.06 -23.86 -2.22
N LYS A 134 -7.23 -24.91 -2.33
CA LYS A 134 -6.83 -25.51 -3.62
C LYS A 134 -8.04 -26.07 -4.36
N THR A 135 -8.92 -26.77 -3.65
CA THR A 135 -10.19 -27.26 -4.20
C THR A 135 -11.06 -26.12 -4.74
N MET A 136 -11.15 -25.01 -3.99
CA MET A 136 -11.86 -23.80 -4.42
C MET A 136 -11.23 -23.16 -5.66
N TYR A 137 -9.90 -23.03 -5.67
CA TYR A 137 -9.14 -22.52 -6.81
C TYR A 137 -9.42 -23.30 -8.09
N ASP A 138 -9.52 -24.64 -7.98
CA ASP A 138 -9.77 -25.54 -9.12
C ASP A 138 -11.22 -25.54 -9.61
N GLY A 139 -12.08 -24.64 -9.11
CA GLY A 139 -13.45 -24.48 -9.60
C GLY A 139 -14.49 -25.32 -8.85
N LYS A 140 -14.11 -25.96 -7.73
CA LYS A 140 -15.00 -26.85 -6.99
C LYS A 140 -15.51 -26.17 -5.72
N LEU A 141 -16.79 -26.38 -5.42
CA LEU A 141 -17.40 -25.85 -4.20
C LEU A 141 -16.66 -26.35 -2.97
N SER A 142 -16.16 -25.41 -2.17
CA SER A 142 -15.41 -25.65 -0.94
C SER A 142 -15.69 -24.55 0.08
N ARG A 143 -15.09 -24.65 1.27
CA ARG A 143 -15.22 -23.67 2.34
C ARG A 143 -13.87 -23.33 2.95
N ILE A 144 -13.56 -22.05 3.03
CA ILE A 144 -12.39 -21.51 3.74
C ILE A 144 -12.86 -20.36 4.63
N PHE A 145 -12.34 -20.25 5.86
CA PHE A 145 -12.76 -19.23 6.83
C PHE A 145 -14.29 -19.12 6.99
N ASP A 146 -14.96 -20.27 7.00
CA ASP A 146 -16.42 -20.41 7.05
C ASP A 146 -17.24 -19.84 5.87
N GLU A 147 -16.56 -19.29 4.86
CA GLU A 147 -17.18 -18.81 3.63
C GLU A 147 -17.12 -19.84 2.50
N ARG A 148 -18.20 -19.91 1.72
CA ARG A 148 -18.30 -20.80 0.56
C ARG A 148 -17.83 -20.08 -0.69
N GLY A 149 -17.16 -20.82 -1.57
CA GLY A 149 -16.74 -20.33 -2.89
C GLY A 149 -16.42 -21.50 -3.80
N ASP A 150 -16.26 -21.21 -5.09
CA ASP A 150 -16.00 -22.22 -6.13
C ASP A 150 -15.12 -21.66 -7.25
N SER A 151 -14.31 -20.64 -6.96
CA SER A 151 -13.40 -20.06 -7.94
C SER A 151 -12.13 -19.50 -7.31
N GLN A 152 -11.10 -19.31 -8.15
CA GLN A 152 -9.90 -18.55 -7.79
C GLN A 152 -10.23 -17.12 -7.30
N SER A 153 -11.27 -16.49 -7.87
CA SER A 153 -11.71 -15.16 -7.44
C SER A 153 -12.25 -15.18 -6.01
N ASP A 154 -12.95 -16.25 -5.62
CA ASP A 154 -13.50 -16.38 -4.27
C ASP A 154 -12.39 -16.64 -3.25
N VAL A 155 -11.36 -17.42 -3.60
CA VAL A 155 -10.17 -17.56 -2.74
C VAL A 155 -9.59 -16.18 -2.39
N VAL A 156 -9.42 -15.31 -3.39
CA VAL A 156 -8.90 -13.95 -3.20
C VAL A 156 -9.86 -13.09 -2.39
N LYS A 157 -11.16 -13.07 -2.72
CA LYS A 157 -12.15 -12.24 -2.03
C LYS A 157 -12.30 -12.64 -0.56
N ILE A 158 -12.45 -13.94 -0.29
CA ILE A 158 -12.60 -14.46 1.08
C ILE A 158 -11.33 -14.20 1.87
N ALA A 159 -10.15 -14.37 1.26
CA ALA A 159 -8.89 -14.01 1.92
C ALA A 159 -8.88 -12.53 2.29
N LEU A 160 -9.06 -11.61 1.34
CA LEU A 160 -9.00 -10.16 1.60
C LEU A 160 -10.09 -9.65 2.56
N ALA A 161 -11.16 -10.42 2.77
CA ALA A 161 -12.19 -10.13 3.78
C ALA A 161 -11.70 -10.41 5.21
N GLN A 162 -10.71 -11.27 5.41
CA GLN A 162 -10.22 -11.62 6.73
C GLN A 162 -9.54 -10.42 7.43
N PRO A 163 -9.68 -10.27 8.76
CA PRO A 163 -9.07 -9.17 9.52
C PRO A 163 -7.55 -9.07 9.34
N GLY A 164 -6.87 -10.20 9.22
CA GLY A 164 -5.40 -10.27 9.05
C GLY A 164 -4.89 -9.52 7.82
N TYR A 165 -5.71 -9.34 6.78
CA TYR A 165 -5.31 -8.56 5.61
C TYR A 165 -5.11 -7.09 5.94
N LEU A 166 -6.08 -6.45 6.61
CA LEU A 166 -5.97 -5.02 6.93
C LEU A 166 -4.90 -4.77 8.00
N ASP A 167 -4.75 -5.68 8.97
CA ASP A 167 -3.66 -5.65 9.95
C ASP A 167 -2.29 -5.59 9.24
N LEU A 168 -2.00 -6.58 8.39
CA LEU A 168 -0.74 -6.65 7.65
C LEU A 168 -0.56 -5.46 6.70
N PHE A 169 -1.62 -5.04 6.01
CA PHE A 169 -1.60 -3.87 5.14
C PHE A 169 -1.21 -2.61 5.92
N VAL A 170 -1.85 -2.36 7.07
CA VAL A 170 -1.56 -1.20 7.91
C VAL A 170 -0.14 -1.25 8.45
N ARG A 171 0.35 -2.41 8.93
CA ARG A 171 1.75 -2.58 9.37
C ARG A 171 2.76 -2.19 8.27
N ARG A 172 2.52 -2.60 7.02
CA ARG A 172 3.39 -2.21 5.89
C ARG A 172 3.34 -0.70 5.62
N MET A 173 2.15 -0.11 5.71
CA MET A 173 1.96 1.33 5.52
C MET A 173 2.61 2.18 6.64
N GLU A 174 2.60 1.69 7.89
CA GLU A 174 3.33 2.28 9.02
C GLU A 174 4.84 2.28 8.75
N GLN A 175 5.40 1.13 8.39
CA GLN A 175 6.82 1.01 8.06
C GLN A 175 7.23 1.94 6.91
N ARG A 176 6.33 2.13 5.93
CA ARG A 176 6.54 3.04 4.81
C ARG A 176 6.58 4.50 5.27
N HIS A 177 5.50 4.99 5.88
CA HIS A 177 5.35 6.42 6.15
C HIS A 177 5.97 6.89 7.46
N LEU A 178 5.99 6.05 8.49
CA LEU A 178 6.52 6.39 9.81
C LEU A 178 7.91 5.81 10.03
N GLY A 179 8.22 4.68 9.38
CA GLY A 179 9.50 3.99 9.53
C GLY A 179 9.62 3.14 10.79
N GLU A 180 8.59 3.16 11.63
CA GLU A 180 8.44 2.38 12.84
C GLU A 180 6.97 1.97 13.01
N PRO A 181 6.69 0.86 13.72
CA PRO A 181 5.33 0.45 14.05
C PRO A 181 4.63 1.49 14.92
N LEU A 182 3.32 1.65 14.73
CA LEU A 182 2.49 2.39 15.67
C LEU A 182 2.33 1.62 16.99
N PRO A 183 2.08 2.31 18.12
CA PRO A 183 1.52 1.69 19.32
C PRO A 183 0.26 0.90 18.99
N ASP A 184 0.01 -0.18 19.73
CA ASP A 184 -1.06 -1.13 19.38
C ASP A 184 -2.47 -0.52 19.39
N ASP A 185 -2.72 0.48 20.23
CA ASP A 185 -3.98 1.22 20.26
C ASP A 185 -4.16 2.10 19.01
N GLU A 186 -3.10 2.83 18.60
CA GLU A 186 -3.09 3.62 17.38
C GLU A 186 -3.18 2.73 16.12
N HIS A 187 -2.51 1.57 16.12
CA HIS A 187 -2.58 0.57 15.06
C HIS A 187 -4.00 0.01 14.92
N THR A 188 -4.61 -0.40 16.03
CA THR A 188 -5.97 -0.94 16.06
C THR A 188 -6.98 0.11 15.56
N ALA A 189 -6.79 1.38 15.94
CA ALA A 189 -7.62 2.47 15.45
C ALA A 189 -7.48 2.69 13.93
N ALA A 190 -6.26 2.56 13.38
CA ALA A 190 -6.02 2.64 11.94
C ALA A 190 -6.68 1.48 11.16
N VAL A 191 -6.58 0.24 11.67
CA VAL A 191 -7.24 -0.94 11.08
C VAL A 191 -8.76 -0.79 11.12
N THR A 192 -9.29 -0.33 12.26
CA THR A 192 -10.73 -0.07 12.44
C THR A 192 -11.20 1.01 11.47
N HIS A 193 -10.44 2.10 11.32
CA HIS A 193 -10.75 3.18 10.38
C HIS A 193 -10.88 2.66 8.94
N LEU A 194 -9.96 1.83 8.44
CA LEU A 194 -10.07 1.25 7.09
C LEU A 194 -11.13 0.15 6.98
N THR A 195 -11.56 -0.43 8.10
CA THR A 195 -12.68 -1.36 8.12
C THR A 195 -14.00 -0.61 7.91
N GLU A 196 -14.19 0.49 8.63
CA GLU A 196 -15.41 1.32 8.58
C GLU A 196 -15.44 2.27 7.37
N HIS A 197 -14.28 2.76 6.95
CA HIS A 197 -14.09 3.75 5.91
C HIS A 197 -13.12 3.22 4.84
N SER A 198 -13.47 2.11 4.20
CA SER A 198 -12.56 1.36 3.30
C SER A 198 -11.90 2.19 2.19
N ARG A 199 -12.57 3.27 1.76
CA ARG A 199 -12.11 4.15 0.69
C ARG A 199 -11.29 5.35 1.19
N ASP A 200 -11.10 5.52 2.50
CA ASP A 200 -10.41 6.67 3.09
C ASP A 200 -8.93 6.42 3.40
N LEU A 201 -8.24 5.69 2.51
CA LEU A 201 -6.78 5.55 2.58
C LEU A 201 -6.07 6.91 2.67
N ARG A 202 -6.62 7.92 1.96
CA ARG A 202 -6.09 9.28 1.97
C ARG A 202 -6.19 9.94 3.35
N GLY A 203 -7.32 9.81 4.02
CA GLY A 203 -7.55 10.35 5.36
C GLY A 203 -6.60 9.70 6.36
N LEU A 204 -6.44 8.38 6.29
CA LEU A 204 -5.48 7.65 7.12
C LEU A 204 -4.04 8.13 6.92
N ILE A 205 -3.53 8.13 5.68
CA ILE A 205 -2.14 8.56 5.41
C ILE A 205 -1.94 10.02 5.87
N ARG A 206 -2.92 10.89 5.58
CA ARG A 206 -2.85 12.29 6.01
C ARG A 206 -2.76 12.42 7.53
N SER A 207 -3.56 11.69 8.30
CA SER A 207 -3.57 11.78 9.76
C SER A 207 -2.20 11.42 10.36
N TRP A 208 -1.51 10.45 9.77
CA TRP A 208 -0.15 10.09 10.14
C TRP A 208 0.86 11.18 9.81
N LEU A 209 0.80 11.75 8.61
CA LEU A 209 1.76 12.75 8.12
C LEU A 209 1.65 14.11 8.84
N VAL A 210 0.53 14.37 9.53
CA VAL A 210 0.33 15.58 10.35
C VAL A 210 0.53 15.33 11.85
N SER A 211 0.65 14.06 12.24
CA SER A 211 0.83 13.66 13.64
C SER A 211 2.08 14.27 14.26
N SER A 212 2.06 14.43 15.59
CA SER A 212 3.23 14.86 16.35
C SER A 212 4.39 13.89 16.16
N ARG A 213 4.13 12.56 16.15
CA ARG A 213 5.12 11.51 15.90
C ARG A 213 5.84 11.76 14.58
N TYR A 214 5.11 11.92 13.49
CA TYR A 214 5.73 12.21 12.20
C TYR A 214 6.45 13.55 12.23
N ALA A 215 5.78 14.65 12.60
CA ALA A 215 6.36 15.99 12.57
C ALA A 215 7.59 16.17 13.49
N SER A 216 7.65 15.43 14.60
CA SER A 216 8.72 15.49 15.59
C SER A 216 9.74 14.34 15.49
N ALA A 217 9.50 13.34 14.63
CA ALA A 217 10.45 12.25 14.39
C ALA A 217 11.83 12.83 14.14
N ASP A 218 12.82 12.28 14.87
CA ASP A 218 14.16 12.82 14.98
C ASP A 218 14.66 13.20 13.58
N ARG A 219 15.20 14.43 13.42
CA ARG A 219 15.53 15.02 12.11
C ARG A 219 16.63 14.26 11.35
N ARG A 220 17.05 13.11 11.85
CA ARG A 220 17.95 12.17 11.21
C ARG A 220 17.34 11.75 9.88
N PRO A 221 18.00 12.06 8.75
CA PRO A 221 17.54 11.62 7.45
C PRO A 221 17.45 10.09 7.45
N ARG A 222 16.30 9.54 7.03
CA ARG A 222 16.24 8.12 6.68
C ARG A 222 17.17 7.89 5.50
N THR A 223 17.89 6.77 5.51
CA THR A 223 18.69 6.34 4.36
C THR A 223 17.75 6.18 3.17
N LYS A 224 18.06 6.85 2.05
CA LYS A 224 17.30 6.68 0.82
C LYS A 224 17.51 5.27 0.29
N THR A 225 16.45 4.65 -0.22
CA THR A 225 16.63 3.46 -1.06
C THR A 225 17.30 3.84 -2.39
N ASP A 226 17.92 2.88 -3.09
CA ASP A 226 18.52 3.13 -4.41
C ASP A 226 17.50 3.73 -5.38
N HIS A 227 16.25 3.24 -5.33
CA HIS A 227 15.15 3.78 -6.13
C HIS A 227 14.85 5.25 -5.79
N GLN A 228 14.73 5.59 -4.51
CA GLN A 228 14.54 6.97 -4.08
C GLN A 228 15.70 7.87 -4.46
N PHE A 229 16.94 7.36 -4.37
CA PHE A 229 18.14 8.08 -4.76
C PHE A 229 18.13 8.41 -6.26
N ILE A 230 17.91 7.41 -7.12
CA ILE A 230 17.84 7.58 -8.57
C ILE A 230 16.73 8.56 -8.97
N ARG A 231 15.50 8.40 -8.44
CA ARG A 231 14.40 9.34 -8.72
C ARG A 231 14.71 10.76 -8.24
N SER A 232 15.32 10.89 -7.07
CA SER A 232 15.78 12.19 -6.57
C SER A 232 16.77 12.84 -7.52
N LEU A 233 17.72 12.07 -8.07
CA LEU A 233 18.72 12.57 -9.00
C LEU A 233 18.09 13.16 -10.27
N PHE A 234 17.06 12.53 -10.82
CA PHE A 234 16.33 13.05 -12.00
C PHE A 234 15.65 14.39 -11.71
N VAL A 235 15.08 14.55 -10.51
CA VAL A 235 14.43 15.81 -10.09
C VAL A 235 15.47 16.89 -9.86
N ASP A 236 16.54 16.54 -9.15
CA ASP A 236 17.56 17.48 -8.72
C ASP A 236 18.41 17.97 -9.91
N LEU A 237 18.70 17.09 -10.90
CA LEU A 237 19.51 17.44 -12.08
C LEU A 237 18.68 17.96 -13.26
N LEU A 238 17.51 17.39 -13.54
CA LEU A 238 16.77 17.67 -14.77
C LEU A 238 15.48 18.46 -14.55
N GLY A 239 15.05 18.66 -13.29
CA GLY A 239 13.75 19.23 -12.96
C GLY A 239 12.57 18.39 -13.47
N ARG A 240 12.82 17.12 -13.82
CA ARG A 240 11.81 16.18 -14.33
C ARG A 240 11.20 15.39 -13.18
N ARG A 241 9.90 15.12 -13.30
CA ARG A 241 9.14 14.24 -12.40
C ARG A 241 9.14 12.83 -12.96
#